data_AF-A0A971Q8R9-F1
#
_entry.id   AF-A0A971Q8R9-F1
#
_cell.length_a   1.000
_cell.length_b   1.000
_cell.length_c   1.000
_cell.angle_alpha   90.00
_cell.angle_beta   90.00
_cell.angle_gamma   90.00
#
_symmetry.space_group_name_H-M   'P 1'
#
loop_
_entity.id
_entity.type
_entity.pdbx_description
1 polymer ?
#
loop_
_entity_poly.entity_id
_entity_poly.type
_entity_poly.pdbx_seq_one_letter_code
_entity_poly.pdbx_strand_id
1 'polypeptide(L)'
;PRTGRRTHHVHLAPAGCRFVRERLAFRDHLRRHPDDAARYADLKRRLAARLAHERERYHAEKNDFIQTLTAQAFRDSPPSPL
;
A
#
# COMPACT_ATOMS: atom_id res chain seq x y z
N PRO A 1 -28.58 3.86 -10.38
CA PRO A 1 -28.56 2.93 -9.23
C PRO A 1 -27.22 2.98 -8.46
N ARG A 2 -27.25 3.28 -7.16
CA ARG A 2 -26.05 3.28 -6.30
C ARG A 2 -25.83 1.83 -5.82
N THR A 3 -24.92 1.11 -6.47
CA THR A 3 -24.70 -0.34 -6.28
C THR A 3 -24.13 -0.74 -4.91
N GLY A 4 -24.01 0.19 -3.95
CA GLY A 4 -23.37 -0.03 -2.64
C GLY A 4 -21.86 -0.35 -2.69
N ARG A 5 -21.31 -0.61 -3.88
CA ARG A 5 -19.90 -1.00 -4.07
C ARG A 5 -19.01 0.24 -4.08
N ARG A 6 -18.06 0.30 -3.14
CA ARG A 6 -17.04 1.35 -3.10
C ARG A 6 -16.05 1.18 -4.24
N THR A 7 -16.01 2.14 -5.15
CA THR A 7 -15.10 2.14 -6.33
C THR A 7 -13.89 3.05 -6.16
N HIS A 8 -14.02 4.10 -5.33
CA HIS A 8 -12.97 5.10 -5.14
C HIS A 8 -12.64 5.25 -3.66
N HIS A 9 -11.37 5.59 -3.38
CA HIS A 9 -10.90 6.02 -2.07
C HIS A 9 -9.95 7.19 -2.29
N VAL A 10 -10.34 8.36 -1.79
CA VAL A 10 -9.55 9.60 -1.94
C VAL A 10 -8.82 9.86 -0.64
N HIS A 11 -7.51 10.08 -0.73
CA HIS A 11 -6.68 10.54 0.39
C HIS A 11 -6.43 12.03 0.24
N LEU A 12 -6.78 12.82 1.25
CA LEU A 12 -6.53 14.26 1.31
C LEU A 12 -5.61 14.55 2.50
N ALA A 13 -4.51 15.28 2.26
CA ALA A 13 -3.55 15.66 3.28
C ALA A 13 -2.83 16.96 2.87
N PRO A 14 -2.27 17.73 3.82
CA PRO A 14 -1.44 18.89 3.52
C PRO A 14 -0.24 18.53 2.63
N ALA A 15 0.23 19.51 1.85
CA ALA A 15 1.46 19.38 1.08
C ALA A 15 2.66 19.01 1.98
N GLY A 16 3.56 18.17 1.48
CA GLY A 16 4.73 17.69 2.24
C GLY A 16 4.42 16.70 3.37
N CYS A 17 3.14 16.36 3.63
CA CYS A 17 2.78 15.43 4.70
C CYS A 17 3.48 14.07 4.53
N ARG A 18 4.08 13.57 5.63
CA ARG A 18 4.77 12.27 5.68
C ARG A 18 3.87 11.14 5.16
N PHE A 19 2.58 11.19 5.47
CA PHE A 19 1.61 10.21 4.98
C PHE A 19 1.68 10.06 3.45
N VAL A 20 1.62 11.17 2.71
CA VAL A 20 1.63 11.16 1.23
C VAL A 20 2.98 10.67 0.72
N ARG A 21 4.09 11.14 1.31
CA ARG A 21 5.45 10.72 0.95
C ARG A 21 5.63 9.21 1.09
N GLU A 22 5.11 8.61 2.16
CA GLU A 22 5.16 7.16 2.37
C GLU A 22 4.41 6.37 1.30
N ARG A 23 3.21 6.83 0.90
CA ARG A 23 2.44 6.13 -0.14
C ARG A 23 3.14 6.24 -1.50
N LEU A 24 3.73 7.38 -1.81
CA LEU A 24 4.49 7.59 -3.04
C LEU A 24 5.76 6.74 -3.07
N ALA A 25 6.52 6.71 -1.97
CA ALA A 25 7.71 5.88 -1.85
C ALA A 25 7.40 4.39 -2.03
N PHE A 26 6.35 3.88 -1.35
CA PHE A 26 5.90 2.50 -1.53
C PHE A 26 5.49 2.19 -2.97
N ARG A 27 4.70 3.07 -3.60
CA ARG A 27 4.29 2.92 -5.00
C ARG A 27 5.50 2.83 -5.94
N ASP A 28 6.46 3.73 -5.77
CA ASP A 28 7.60 3.82 -6.65
C ASP A 28 8.61 2.69 -6.41
N HIS A 29 8.71 2.18 -5.17
CA HIS A 29 9.41 0.94 -4.87
C HIS A 29 8.86 -0.26 -5.64
N LEU A 30 7.54 -0.48 -5.57
CA LEU A 30 6.92 -1.60 -6.28
C LEU A 30 7.07 -1.51 -7.81
N ARG A 31 7.18 -0.30 -8.36
CA ARG A 31 7.43 -0.11 -9.80
C ARG A 31 8.86 -0.46 -10.21
N ARG A 32 9.83 -0.28 -9.31
CA ARG A 32 11.25 -0.59 -9.55
C ARG A 32 11.63 -2.03 -9.20
N HIS A 33 10.86 -2.68 -8.31
CA HIS A 33 11.14 -4.01 -7.80
C HIS A 33 9.99 -4.98 -8.15
N PRO A 34 10.00 -5.59 -9.35
CA PRO A 34 8.91 -6.44 -9.82
C PRO A 34 8.68 -7.67 -8.92
N ASP A 35 9.75 -8.21 -8.33
CA ASP A 35 9.65 -9.36 -7.42
C ASP A 35 8.89 -9.01 -6.13
N ASP A 36 9.13 -7.84 -5.56
CA ASP A 36 8.39 -7.36 -4.40
C ASP A 36 6.93 -7.05 -4.74
N ALA A 37 6.65 -6.55 -5.95
CA ALA A 37 5.30 -6.37 -6.45
C ALA A 37 4.55 -7.71 -6.59
N ALA A 38 5.22 -8.75 -7.10
CA ALA A 38 4.67 -10.10 -7.18
C ALA A 38 4.37 -10.67 -5.79
N ARG A 39 5.32 -10.56 -4.85
CA ARG A 39 5.13 -10.98 -3.45
C ARG A 39 3.95 -10.26 -2.79
N TYR A 40 3.81 -8.96 -3.01
CA TYR A 40 2.68 -8.18 -2.49
C TYR A 40 1.35 -8.61 -3.11
N ALA A 41 1.32 -8.90 -4.41
CA ALA A 41 0.13 -9.40 -5.09
C ALA A 41 -0.32 -10.75 -4.52
N ASP A 42 0.61 -11.68 -4.33
CA ASP A 42 0.35 -12.99 -3.74
C ASP A 42 -0.15 -12.89 -2.30
N LEU A 43 0.47 -12.03 -1.49
CA LEU A 43 0.01 -11.75 -0.14
C LEU A 43 -1.46 -11.29 -0.14
N LYS A 44 -1.80 -10.29 -0.98
CA LYS A 44 -3.19 -9.80 -1.08
C LYS A 44 -4.15 -10.90 -1.52
N ARG A 45 -3.78 -11.74 -2.49
CA ARG A 45 -4.62 -12.85 -2.96
C ARG A 45 -4.88 -13.86 -1.85
N ARG A 46 -3.84 -14.30 -1.13
CA ARG A 46 -3.96 -15.23 0.00
C ARG A 46 -4.82 -14.66 1.13
N LEU A 47 -4.59 -13.41 1.51
CA LEU A 47 -5.37 -12.76 2.56
C LEU A 47 -6.83 -12.54 2.14
N ALA A 48 -7.09 -12.18 0.88
CA ALA A 48 -8.46 -12.02 0.39
C ALA A 48 -9.24 -13.34 0.42
N ALA A 49 -8.58 -14.46 0.09
CA ALA A 49 -9.20 -15.78 0.19
C ALA A 49 -9.48 -16.20 1.64
N ARG A 50 -8.56 -15.91 2.57
CA ARG A 50 -8.66 -16.31 3.99
C ARG A 50 -9.56 -15.40 4.83
N LEU A 51 -9.59 -14.10 4.54
CA LEU A 51 -10.18 -13.05 5.38
C LEU A 51 -11.30 -12.29 4.64
N ALA A 52 -12.05 -12.97 3.77
CA ALA A 52 -13.04 -12.35 2.89
C ALA A 52 -14.08 -11.47 3.63
N HIS A 53 -14.42 -11.82 4.87
CA HIS A 53 -15.37 -11.10 5.71
C HIS A 53 -14.71 -10.31 6.86
N GLU A 54 -13.39 -10.44 7.04
CA GLU A 54 -12.64 -9.87 8.15
C GLU A 54 -11.76 -8.71 7.66
N ARG A 55 -12.44 -7.65 7.20
CA ARG A 55 -11.80 -6.50 6.55
C ARG A 55 -10.66 -5.89 7.37
N GLU A 56 -10.86 -5.69 8.66
CA GLU A 56 -9.83 -5.11 9.56
C GLU A 56 -8.59 -6.00 9.65
N ARG A 57 -8.77 -7.33 9.77
CA ARG A 57 -7.64 -8.27 9.78
C ARG A 57 -6.92 -8.31 8.44
N TYR A 58 -7.64 -8.25 7.32
CA TYR A 58 -7.03 -8.12 6.00
C TYR A 58 -6.15 -6.86 5.88
N HIS A 59 -6.59 -5.75 6.48
CA HIS A 59 -5.82 -4.52 6.53
C HIS A 59 -4.59 -4.64 7.42
N ALA A 60 -4.73 -5.24 8.60
CA ALA A 60 -3.64 -5.46 9.54
C ALA A 60 -2.57 -6.43 9.01
N GLU A 61 -2.94 -7.59 8.48
CA GLU A 61 -1.95 -8.64 8.11
C GLU A 61 -1.06 -8.28 6.91
N LYS A 62 -1.48 -7.32 6.06
CA LYS A 62 -0.60 -6.80 5.01
C LYS A 62 0.22 -5.58 5.44
N ASN A 63 -0.08 -5.00 6.60
CA ASN A 63 0.51 -3.74 7.03
C ASN A 63 2.01 -3.89 7.27
N ASP A 64 2.45 -4.97 7.91
CA ASP A 64 3.87 -5.21 8.21
C ASP A 64 4.71 -5.31 6.93
N PHE A 65 4.16 -5.94 5.90
CA PHE A 65 4.80 -6.03 4.59
C PHE A 65 4.91 -4.65 3.93
N ILE A 66 3.85 -3.84 3.97
CA ILE A 66 3.85 -2.48 3.44
C ILE A 66 4.87 -1.62 4.18
N GLN A 67 4.90 -1.67 5.51
CA GLN A 67 5.82 -0.89 6.33
C GLN A 67 7.28 -1.26 6.04
N THR A 68 7.57 -2.56 5.92
CA THR A 68 8.91 -3.06 5.58
C THR A 68 9.40 -2.50 4.23
N LEU A 69 8.58 -2.63 3.18
CA LEU A 69 8.95 -2.13 1.85
C LEU A 69 9.00 -0.59 1.81
N THR A 70 8.12 0.09 2.56
CA THR A 70 8.15 1.55 2.66
C THR A 70 9.45 2.00 3.31
N ALA A 71 9.88 1.37 4.39
CA ALA A 71 11.14 1.69 5.05
C ALA A 71 12.37 1.42 4.16
N GLN A 72 12.34 0.35 3.36
CA GLN A 72 13.36 0.10 2.32
C GLN A 72 13.36 1.21 1.27
N ALA A 73 12.19 1.57 0.75
CA ALA A 73 12.03 2.60 -0.27
C ALA A 73 12.65 3.95 0.15
N PHE A 74 12.48 4.35 1.43
CA PHE A 74 13.08 5.58 1.96
C PHE A 74 14.60 5.54 2.05
N ARG A 75 15.21 4.35 2.18
CA ARG A 75 16.66 4.21 2.18
C ARG A 75 17.24 4.29 0.77
N ASP A 76 16.58 3.65 -0.19
CA ASP A 76 17.10 3.52 -1.56
C ASP A 76 16.85 4.77 -2.42
N SER A 77 15.84 5.57 -2.05
CA SER A 77 15.56 6.86 -2.68
C SER A 77 14.72 7.71 -1.73
N PRO A 78 15.31 8.75 -1.09
CA PRO A 78 14.52 9.65 -0.27
C PRO A 78 13.42 10.28 -1.13
N PRO A 79 12.15 10.24 -0.70
CA PRO A 79 11.06 10.72 -1.54
C PRO A 79 11.27 12.20 -1.82
N SER A 80 11.28 12.52 -3.12
CA SER A 80 11.43 13.87 -3.65
C SER A 80 10.57 14.84 -2.86
N PRO A 81 11.09 16.00 -2.45
CA PRO A 81 10.25 17.05 -1.90
C PRO A 81 9.26 17.41 -3.01
N LEU A 82 7.97 17.13 -2.78
CA LEU A 82 6.91 17.77 -3.55
C LEU A 82 6.87 19.25 -3.19
#